data_AF-A0A9D2L553-F1
#
_entry.id   AF-A0A9D2L553-F1
#
_cell.length_a   1.000
_cell.length_b   1.000
_cell.length_c   1.000
_cell.angle_alpha   90.00
_cell.angle_beta   90.00
_cell.angle_gamma   90.00
#
_symmetry.space_group_name_H-M   'P 1'
#
loop_
_entity.id
_entity.type
_entity.pdbx_description
1 polymer ?
#
loop_
_entity_poly.entity_id
_entity_poly.type
_entity_poly.pdbx_seq_one_letter_code
_entity_poly.pdbx_strand_id
1 'polypeptide(L)'
;MLYQFAQIPIEKYLAYDSDMNFIEGYDYGYYQAMGAAMPWIPWYSLMQEGSQQGDYTYHTKILKPETDYLLYAYGVEFDTSDTENPVSVITPLIKYPFTTPAWKATSNCTFDISIESQQINPEGYNVINVKIVPSDNNERYYVAFPTQETLATTYANDIYDYAFDAVYNEEIYSGVTDWATSEFLTSGEAVVTSLQFGWNINPGAEYKILVFGVDGDGLVTTEIATVDCTSITE
;
A
#
# COMPACT_ATOMS: atom_id res chain seq x y z
N MET A 1 0.06 11.95 28.75
CA MET A 1 0.29 10.49 28.64
C MET A 1 0.48 10.19 27.17
N LEU A 2 1.59 9.55 26.82
CA LEU A 2 1.82 9.05 25.47
C LEU A 2 1.17 7.68 25.33
N TYR A 3 0.75 7.34 24.12
CA TYR A 3 0.23 6.01 23.82
C TYR A 3 0.61 5.58 22.41
N GLN A 4 0.81 4.29 22.25
CA GLN A 4 0.87 3.65 20.94
C GLN A 4 -0.53 3.41 20.45
N PHE A 5 -0.73 3.59 19.15
CA PHE A 5 -2.00 3.40 18.47
C PHE A 5 -1.73 2.92 17.05
N ALA A 6 -2.25 1.76 16.69
CA ALA A 6 -2.08 1.24 15.34
C ALA A 6 -3.21 0.29 14.95
N GLN A 7 -3.24 -0.04 13.65
CA GLN A 7 -4.06 -1.10 13.09
C GLN A 7 -3.17 -2.18 12.49
N ILE A 8 -3.57 -3.44 12.61
CA ILE A 8 -2.88 -4.58 12.01
C ILE A 8 -3.89 -5.64 11.57
N PRO A 9 -3.56 -6.48 10.56
CA PRO A 9 -4.28 -7.72 10.36
C PRO A 9 -4.29 -8.55 11.65
N ILE A 10 -5.44 -9.12 12.03
CA ILE A 10 -5.62 -9.72 13.35
C ILE A 10 -4.69 -10.91 13.58
N GLU A 11 -4.31 -11.63 12.53
CA GLU A 11 -3.42 -12.77 12.59
C GLU A 11 -2.01 -12.41 13.09
N LYS A 12 -1.57 -11.15 12.90
CA LYS A 12 -0.31 -10.65 13.46
C LYS A 12 -0.33 -10.64 14.97
N TYR A 13 -1.47 -10.29 15.57
CA TYR A 13 -1.65 -10.35 17.02
C TYR A 13 -1.83 -11.79 17.51
N LEU A 14 -2.64 -12.59 16.81
CA LEU A 14 -2.91 -13.98 17.19
C LEU A 14 -1.67 -14.90 17.13
N ALA A 15 -0.58 -14.44 16.51
CA ALA A 15 0.71 -15.12 16.52
C ALA A 15 1.44 -15.08 17.89
N TYR A 16 0.92 -14.34 18.87
CA TYR A 16 1.53 -14.16 20.19
C TYR A 16 0.63 -14.68 21.32
N ASP A 17 1.25 -15.28 22.34
CA ASP A 17 0.53 -15.92 23.46
C ASP A 17 -0.04 -14.93 24.50
N SER A 18 0.36 -13.65 24.44
CA SER A 18 -0.11 -12.62 25.38
C SER A 18 0.05 -11.21 24.82
N ASP A 19 -0.66 -10.25 25.42
CA ASP A 19 -0.58 -8.83 25.05
C ASP A 19 0.85 -8.29 25.18
N MET A 20 1.60 -8.68 26.22
CA MET A 20 2.98 -8.22 26.37
C MET A 20 3.93 -8.87 25.36
N ASN A 21 3.76 -10.16 25.06
CA ASN A 21 4.58 -10.80 24.02
C ASN A 21 4.35 -10.14 22.66
N PHE A 22 3.11 -9.73 22.37
CA PHE A 22 2.78 -8.96 21.18
C PHE A 22 3.45 -7.58 21.19
N ILE A 23 3.31 -6.81 22.27
CA ILE A 23 3.91 -5.47 22.37
C ILE A 23 5.44 -5.53 22.21
N GLU A 24 6.11 -6.41 22.94
CA GLU A 24 7.57 -6.51 22.90
C GLU A 24 8.08 -7.15 21.60
N GLY A 25 7.37 -8.16 21.10
CA GLY A 25 7.83 -8.94 19.96
C GLY A 25 7.48 -8.35 18.61
N TYR A 26 6.32 -7.69 18.49
CA TYR A 26 5.84 -7.09 17.24
C TYR A 26 6.09 -5.59 17.22
N ASP A 27 5.50 -4.87 18.16
CA ASP A 27 5.44 -3.41 18.11
C ASP A 27 6.81 -2.80 18.43
N TYR A 28 7.43 -3.20 19.54
CA TYR A 28 8.82 -2.79 19.83
C TYR A 28 9.78 -3.34 18.78
N GLY A 29 9.55 -4.57 18.32
CA GLY A 29 10.34 -5.20 17.26
C GLY A 29 10.42 -4.37 15.98
N TYR A 30 9.32 -3.71 15.59
CA TYR A 30 9.30 -2.77 14.46
C TYR A 30 10.25 -1.59 14.69
N TYR A 31 10.13 -0.88 15.82
CA TYR A 31 11.01 0.26 16.13
C TYR A 31 12.47 -0.16 16.32
N GLN A 32 12.72 -1.34 16.90
CA GLN A 32 14.06 -1.91 17.03
C GLN A 32 14.68 -2.21 15.66
N ALA A 33 13.92 -2.75 14.72
CA ALA A 33 14.39 -2.96 13.35
C ALA A 33 14.70 -1.63 12.64
N MET A 34 13.86 -0.60 12.82
CA MET A 34 14.14 0.74 12.31
C MET A 34 15.40 1.34 12.94
N GLY A 35 15.56 1.21 14.27
CA GLY A 35 16.75 1.64 14.99
C GLY A 35 18.02 0.90 14.55
N ALA A 36 17.91 -0.38 14.18
CA ALA A 36 19.02 -1.14 13.60
C ALA A 36 19.41 -0.62 12.20
N ALA A 37 18.45 -0.16 11.40
CA ALA A 37 18.70 0.48 10.11
C ALA A 37 19.24 1.91 10.25
N MET A 38 18.96 2.58 11.37
CA MET A 38 19.43 3.93 11.70
C MET A 38 20.14 3.96 13.08
N PRO A 39 21.34 3.35 13.23
CA PRO A 39 21.96 3.14 14.54
C PRO A 39 22.28 4.39 15.35
N TRP A 40 22.26 5.57 14.73
CA TRP A 40 22.48 6.86 15.37
C TRP A 40 21.24 7.40 16.10
N ILE A 41 20.06 6.77 15.92
CA ILE A 41 18.83 7.11 16.62
C ILE A 41 18.43 5.91 17.49
N PRO A 42 18.30 6.07 18.83
CA PRO A 42 17.79 5.01 19.67
C PRO A 42 16.37 4.61 19.26
N TRP A 43 16.08 3.31 19.22
CA TRP A 43 14.77 2.79 18.77
C TRP A 43 13.60 3.36 19.59
N TYR A 44 13.79 3.55 20.90
CA TYR A 44 12.77 4.10 21.79
C TYR A 44 12.51 5.59 21.52
N SER A 45 13.47 6.32 20.96
CA SER A 45 13.24 7.70 20.50
C SER A 45 12.32 7.73 19.27
N LEU A 46 12.48 6.78 18.34
CA LEU A 46 11.57 6.63 17.19
C LEU A 46 10.15 6.25 17.66
N MET A 47 10.06 5.35 18.63
CA MET A 47 8.78 4.97 19.24
C MET A 47 8.11 6.13 19.98
N GLN A 48 8.90 6.94 20.69
CA GLN A 48 8.40 8.14 21.36
C GLN A 48 7.87 9.16 20.35
N GLU A 49 8.57 9.37 19.24
CA GLU A 49 8.13 10.25 18.14
C GLU A 49 6.86 9.73 17.45
N GLY A 50 6.74 8.41 17.28
CA GLY A 50 5.55 7.77 16.73
C GLY A 50 4.36 7.70 17.68
N SER A 51 4.55 8.03 18.97
CA SER A 51 3.48 8.00 19.97
C SER A 51 2.47 9.12 19.77
N GLN A 52 1.23 8.85 20.12
CA GLN A 52 0.16 9.84 20.13
C GLN A 52 -0.01 10.47 21.52
N GLN A 53 -0.59 11.68 21.56
CA GLN A 53 -0.92 12.38 22.81
C GLN A 53 -2.28 13.09 22.70
N GLY A 54 -3.09 12.99 23.75
CA GLY A 54 -4.42 13.62 23.77
C GLY A 54 -5.39 12.97 22.79
N ASP A 55 -6.38 13.74 22.34
CA ASP A 55 -7.37 13.28 21.37
C ASP A 55 -6.70 13.14 20.00
N TYR A 56 -6.81 11.95 19.41
CA TYR A 56 -6.28 11.63 18.09
C TYR A 56 -7.36 10.97 17.25
N THR A 57 -7.49 11.41 16.01
CA THR A 57 -8.38 10.79 15.02
C THR A 57 -7.55 10.07 13.98
N TYR A 58 -7.74 8.77 13.87
CA TYR A 58 -7.09 7.96 12.86
C TYR A 58 -8.03 7.69 11.68
N HIS A 59 -7.54 7.95 10.48
CA HIS A 59 -8.25 7.62 9.24
C HIS A 59 -7.54 6.44 8.59
N THR A 60 -8.23 5.31 8.52
CA THR A 60 -7.75 4.15 7.77
C THR A 60 -8.29 4.23 6.35
N LYS A 61 -7.40 4.27 5.36
CA LYS A 61 -7.79 4.39 3.95
C LYS A 61 -7.46 3.15 3.12
N ILE A 62 -6.68 2.20 3.67
CA ILE A 62 -6.08 1.12 2.90
C ILE A 62 -6.15 -0.17 3.71
N LEU A 63 -7.36 -0.72 3.74
CA LEU A 63 -7.61 -2.02 4.34
C LEU A 63 -8.03 -2.99 3.25
N LYS A 64 -7.47 -4.18 3.29
CA LYS A 64 -7.86 -5.26 2.40
C LYS A 64 -9.32 -5.63 2.69
N PRO A 65 -10.16 -5.85 1.68
CA PRO A 65 -11.54 -6.28 1.86
C PRO A 65 -11.63 -7.65 2.53
N GLU A 66 -12.77 -7.94 3.15
CA GLU A 66 -13.06 -9.23 3.82
C GLU A 66 -11.94 -9.73 4.75
N THR A 67 -11.21 -8.81 5.37
CA THR A 67 -10.05 -9.08 6.19
C THR A 67 -10.34 -8.66 7.62
N ASP A 68 -9.97 -9.53 8.57
CA ASP A 68 -10.08 -9.24 9.99
C ASP A 68 -8.89 -8.40 10.44
N TYR A 69 -9.17 -7.25 11.03
CA TYR A 69 -8.18 -6.33 11.56
C TYR A 69 -8.37 -6.14 13.07
N LEU A 70 -7.29 -5.71 13.71
CA LEU A 70 -7.26 -5.25 15.08
C LEU A 70 -6.76 -3.81 15.12
N LEU A 71 -7.62 -2.89 15.59
CA LEU A 71 -7.19 -1.60 16.11
C LEU A 71 -6.79 -1.78 17.56
N TYR A 72 -5.62 -1.28 17.96
CA TYR A 72 -5.16 -1.38 19.33
C TYR A 72 -4.53 -0.09 19.84
N ALA A 73 -4.54 0.07 21.16
CA ALA A 73 -3.87 1.16 21.84
C ALA A 73 -3.38 0.77 23.23
N TYR A 74 -2.25 1.34 23.66
CA TYR A 74 -1.75 1.20 25.04
C TYR A 74 -0.86 2.40 25.41
N GLY A 75 -0.95 2.81 26.67
CA GLY A 75 -0.17 3.91 27.22
C GLY A 75 1.28 3.51 27.48
N VAL A 76 2.20 4.42 27.18
CA VAL A 76 3.65 4.24 27.35
C VAL A 76 4.28 5.43 28.07
N GLU A 77 5.32 5.14 28.83
CA GLU A 77 6.27 6.11 29.38
C GLU A 77 7.68 5.79 28.90
N PHE A 78 8.49 6.82 28.70
CA PHE A 78 9.86 6.71 28.22
C PHE A 78 10.83 7.21 29.29
N ASP A 79 11.80 6.39 29.66
CA ASP A 79 12.96 6.78 30.46
C ASP A 79 14.20 6.79 29.56
N THR A 80 14.56 7.97 29.07
CA THR A 80 15.71 8.12 28.18
C THR A 80 17.06 7.94 28.89
N SER A 81 17.07 7.81 30.22
CA SER A 81 18.26 7.53 31.01
C SER A 81 18.51 6.03 31.23
N ASP A 82 17.48 5.18 31.07
CA ASP A 82 17.59 3.73 31.13
C ASP A 82 17.67 3.14 29.71
N THR A 83 18.88 2.83 29.25
CA THR A 83 19.07 2.22 27.92
C THR A 83 18.71 0.73 27.87
N GLU A 84 18.52 0.07 29.01
CA GLU A 84 18.17 -1.35 29.09
C GLU A 84 16.65 -1.55 29.06
N ASN A 85 15.90 -0.72 29.79
CA ASN A 85 14.44 -0.74 29.84
C ASN A 85 13.84 0.67 29.58
N PRO A 86 14.09 1.27 28.40
CA PRO A 86 13.73 2.67 28.12
C PRO A 86 12.23 2.93 28.00
N VAL A 87 11.40 1.89 27.93
CA VAL A 87 9.95 2.00 27.68
C VAL A 87 9.17 1.17 28.71
N SER A 88 8.21 1.81 29.37
CA SER A 88 7.27 1.16 30.29
C SER A 88 5.84 1.21 29.75
N VAL A 89 5.17 0.06 29.68
CA VAL A 89 3.73 -0.02 29.39
C VAL A 89 2.95 0.29 30.66
N ILE A 90 2.14 1.36 30.62
CA ILE A 90 1.45 1.89 31.81
C ILE A 90 -0.07 1.66 31.79
N THR A 91 -0.61 1.10 30.71
CA THR A 91 -2.01 0.67 30.64
C THR A 91 -2.13 -0.72 30.03
N PRO A 92 -3.22 -1.46 30.28
CA PRO A 92 -3.56 -2.64 29.49
C PRO A 92 -3.71 -2.31 27.99
N LEU A 93 -3.52 -3.32 27.15
CA LEU A 93 -3.78 -3.24 25.71
C LEU A 93 -5.29 -3.17 25.46
N ILE A 94 -5.75 -2.06 24.91
CA ILE A 94 -7.12 -1.91 24.41
C ILE A 94 -7.16 -2.49 23.00
N LYS A 95 -8.16 -3.32 22.72
CA LYS A 95 -8.31 -4.07 21.48
C LYS A 95 -9.70 -3.84 20.90
N TYR A 96 -9.76 -3.50 19.63
CA TYR A 96 -10.99 -3.35 18.86
C TYR A 96 -10.89 -4.15 17.56
N PRO A 97 -11.35 -5.42 17.56
CA PRO A 97 -11.39 -6.22 16.35
C PRO A 97 -12.53 -5.76 15.44
N PHE A 98 -12.29 -5.76 14.13
CA PHE A 98 -13.31 -5.48 13.13
C PHE A 98 -12.98 -6.19 11.83
N THR A 99 -14.00 -6.46 11.03
CA THR A 99 -13.86 -7.07 9.70
C THR A 99 -14.21 -6.03 8.66
N THR A 100 -13.37 -5.89 7.64
CA THR A 100 -13.69 -5.03 6.49
C THR A 100 -14.80 -5.66 5.65
N PRO A 101 -15.68 -4.85 5.06
CA PRO A 101 -16.71 -5.39 4.17
C PRO A 101 -16.08 -6.00 2.91
N ALA A 102 -16.86 -6.82 2.21
CA ALA A 102 -16.54 -7.21 0.84
C ALA A 102 -16.42 -5.97 -0.05
N TRP A 103 -15.38 -5.96 -0.89
CA TRP A 103 -15.22 -4.89 -1.86
C TRP A 103 -16.30 -4.96 -2.92
N LYS A 104 -16.72 -3.78 -3.37
CA LYS A 104 -17.69 -3.59 -4.44
C LYS A 104 -17.29 -2.35 -5.21
N ALA A 105 -17.35 -2.44 -6.53
CA ALA A 105 -17.24 -1.27 -7.37
C ALA A 105 -18.26 -0.20 -6.95
N THR A 106 -17.78 1.03 -6.81
CA THR A 106 -18.60 2.23 -6.54
C THR A 106 -18.88 3.01 -7.82
N SER A 107 -18.14 2.72 -8.89
CA SER A 107 -18.33 3.23 -10.25
C SER A 107 -18.58 2.06 -11.22
N ASN A 108 -19.50 2.28 -12.17
CA ASN A 108 -19.77 1.34 -13.26
C ASN A 108 -18.90 1.63 -14.50
N CYS A 109 -17.88 2.49 -14.38
CA CYS A 109 -16.98 2.77 -15.49
C CYS A 109 -16.22 1.50 -15.90
N THR A 110 -16.14 1.26 -17.20
CA THR A 110 -15.37 0.18 -17.82
C THR A 110 -14.27 0.76 -18.70
N PHE A 111 -13.21 -0.01 -18.96
CA PHE A 111 -12.08 0.44 -19.78
C PHE A 111 -11.82 -0.53 -20.94
N ASP A 112 -11.73 0.01 -22.15
CA ASP A 112 -11.11 -0.70 -23.27
C ASP A 112 -9.62 -0.39 -23.30
N ILE A 113 -8.79 -1.42 -23.45
CA ILE A 113 -7.33 -1.32 -23.38
C ILE A 113 -6.71 -1.88 -24.67
N SER A 114 -5.80 -1.12 -25.29
CA SER A 114 -5.00 -1.61 -26.42
C SER A 114 -3.53 -1.21 -26.31
N ILE A 115 -2.64 -2.11 -26.72
CA ILE A 115 -1.20 -1.81 -26.83
C ILE A 115 -0.98 -1.05 -28.14
N GLU A 116 -0.59 0.22 -28.05
CA GLU A 116 -0.36 1.06 -29.23
C GLU A 116 1.05 0.88 -29.79
N SER A 117 2.06 0.81 -28.91
CA SER A 117 3.44 0.60 -29.31
C SER A 117 4.31 0.14 -28.14
N GLN A 118 5.45 -0.44 -28.49
CA GLN A 118 6.52 -0.77 -27.56
C GLN A 118 7.85 -0.31 -28.13
N GLN A 119 8.76 0.14 -27.28
CA GLN A 119 10.10 0.55 -27.67
C GLN A 119 11.08 0.35 -26.51
N ILE A 120 12.35 0.12 -26.83
CA ILE A 120 13.42 0.06 -25.83
C ILE A 120 13.99 1.46 -25.64
N ASN A 121 14.03 1.92 -24.39
CA ASN A 121 14.63 3.20 -24.04
C ASN A 121 16.17 3.11 -24.00
N PRO A 122 16.90 4.23 -23.91
CA PRO A 122 18.36 4.22 -23.84
C PRO A 122 18.97 3.47 -22.65
N GLU A 123 18.18 3.16 -21.62
CA GLU A 123 18.59 2.43 -20.42
C GLU A 123 18.39 0.91 -20.55
N GLY A 124 17.86 0.43 -21.68
CA GLY A 124 17.62 -1.00 -21.93
C GLY A 124 16.27 -1.50 -21.41
N TYR A 125 15.41 -0.63 -20.88
CA TYR A 125 14.06 -1.00 -20.48
C TYR A 125 13.08 -0.84 -21.64
N ASN A 126 12.10 -1.72 -21.69
CA ASN A 126 10.92 -1.48 -22.50
C ASN A 126 10.08 -0.34 -21.96
N VAL A 127 9.46 0.35 -22.90
CA VAL A 127 8.44 1.37 -22.68
C VAL A 127 7.23 0.93 -23.46
N ILE A 128 6.15 0.62 -22.74
CA ILE A 128 4.88 0.22 -23.32
C ILE A 128 3.97 1.46 -23.36
N ASN A 129 3.43 1.75 -24.54
CA ASN A 129 2.38 2.76 -24.69
C ASN A 129 1.04 2.06 -24.84
N VAL A 130 0.10 2.39 -23.95
CA VAL A 130 -1.21 1.77 -23.84
C VAL A 130 -2.27 2.82 -24.10
N LYS A 131 -3.18 2.54 -25.01
CA LYS A 131 -4.39 3.33 -25.17
C LYS A 131 -5.46 2.81 -24.22
N ILE A 132 -6.06 3.71 -23.47
CA ILE A 132 -7.20 3.46 -22.60
C ILE A 132 -8.37 4.29 -23.09
N VAL A 133 -9.53 3.66 -23.22
CA VAL A 133 -10.81 4.33 -23.49
C VAL A 133 -11.79 4.00 -22.36
N PRO A 134 -12.00 4.92 -21.40
CA PRO A 134 -13.01 4.73 -20.36
C PRO A 134 -14.42 4.93 -20.92
N SER A 135 -15.42 4.24 -20.36
CA SER A 135 -16.83 4.48 -20.68
C SER A 135 -17.35 5.81 -20.11
N ASP A 136 -16.68 6.35 -19.09
CA ASP A 136 -16.90 7.69 -18.55
C ASP A 136 -15.58 8.48 -18.54
N ASN A 137 -15.54 9.58 -19.30
CA ASN A 137 -14.33 10.40 -19.41
C ASN A 137 -13.98 11.17 -18.13
N ASN A 138 -14.87 11.23 -17.13
CA ASN A 138 -14.58 11.86 -15.85
C ASN A 138 -14.00 10.89 -14.82
N GLU A 139 -14.07 9.58 -15.08
CA GLU A 139 -13.43 8.59 -14.21
C GLU A 139 -11.92 8.81 -14.23
N ARG A 140 -11.33 8.94 -13.04
CA ARG A 140 -9.87 8.98 -12.89
C ARG A 140 -9.38 7.57 -12.65
N TYR A 141 -8.33 7.17 -13.35
CA TYR A 141 -7.86 5.80 -13.36
C TYR A 141 -6.34 5.71 -13.25
N TYR A 142 -5.89 4.63 -12.62
CA TYR A 142 -4.49 4.23 -12.52
C TYR A 142 -4.20 3.10 -13.52
N VAL A 143 -2.95 3.02 -14.01
CA VAL A 143 -2.50 1.95 -14.89
C VAL A 143 -1.27 1.28 -14.31
N ALA A 144 -1.40 -0.01 -13.99
CA ALA A 144 -0.34 -0.80 -13.39
C ALA A 144 0.25 -1.81 -14.39
N PHE A 145 1.54 -2.12 -14.23
CA PHE A 145 2.26 -3.05 -15.11
C PHE A 145 2.93 -4.19 -14.32
N PRO A 146 2.18 -5.03 -13.56
CA PRO A 146 2.76 -6.21 -12.94
C PRO A 146 3.27 -7.23 -13.95
N THR A 147 4.36 -7.91 -13.61
CA THR A 147 4.70 -9.16 -14.30
C THR A 147 3.70 -10.25 -13.92
N GLN A 148 3.40 -11.16 -14.85
CA GLN A 148 2.56 -12.33 -14.56
C GLN A 148 3.18 -13.21 -13.46
N GLU A 149 4.52 -13.29 -13.42
CA GLU A 149 5.25 -13.97 -12.35
C GLU A 149 4.96 -13.36 -10.96
N THR A 150 4.98 -12.03 -10.84
CA THR A 150 4.67 -11.33 -9.58
C THR A 150 3.25 -11.64 -9.12
N LEU A 151 2.29 -11.55 -10.03
CA LEU A 151 0.89 -11.90 -9.71
C LEU A 151 0.78 -13.35 -9.25
N ALA A 152 1.41 -14.29 -9.95
CA ALA A 152 1.31 -15.70 -9.62
C ALA A 152 1.98 -16.07 -8.30
N THR A 153 3.16 -15.52 -8.02
CA THR A 153 4.01 -15.93 -6.89
C THR A 153 3.73 -15.15 -5.61
N THR A 154 3.47 -13.85 -5.71
CA THR A 154 3.26 -12.97 -4.55
C THR A 154 1.78 -12.83 -4.22
N TYR A 155 0.91 -12.72 -5.22
CA TYR A 155 -0.50 -12.40 -5.06
C TYR A 155 -1.44 -13.57 -5.35
N ALA A 156 -0.92 -14.77 -5.61
CA ALA A 156 -1.71 -15.96 -5.97
C ALA A 156 -2.71 -15.73 -7.14
N ASN A 157 -2.36 -14.83 -8.07
CA ASN A 157 -3.17 -14.31 -9.18
C ASN A 157 -4.38 -13.44 -8.77
N ASP A 158 -4.44 -12.95 -7.53
CA ASP A 158 -5.42 -11.96 -7.10
C ASP A 158 -5.02 -10.56 -7.58
N ILE A 159 -5.71 -10.09 -8.62
CA ILE A 159 -5.46 -8.76 -9.20
C ILE A 159 -6.01 -7.62 -8.34
N TYR A 160 -7.00 -7.89 -7.48
CA TYR A 160 -7.53 -6.89 -6.56
C TYR A 160 -6.56 -6.65 -5.43
N ASP A 161 -6.01 -7.73 -4.86
CA ASP A 161 -4.98 -7.63 -3.84
C ASP A 161 -3.77 -6.82 -4.35
N TYR A 162 -3.34 -7.11 -5.58
CA TYR A 162 -2.29 -6.32 -6.24
C TYR A 162 -2.69 -4.85 -6.43
N ALA A 163 -3.90 -4.55 -6.91
CA ALA A 163 -4.34 -3.19 -7.17
C ALA A 163 -4.39 -2.34 -5.89
N PHE A 164 -4.88 -2.91 -4.78
CA PHE A 164 -4.90 -2.23 -3.48
C PHE A 164 -3.48 -1.96 -2.98
N ASP A 165 -2.58 -2.95 -3.07
CA ASP A 165 -1.19 -2.80 -2.67
C ASP A 165 -0.42 -1.83 -3.60
N ALA A 166 -0.75 -1.78 -4.89
CA ALA A 166 -0.13 -0.83 -5.83
C ALA A 166 -0.44 0.62 -5.43
N VAL A 167 -1.71 0.94 -5.16
CA VAL A 167 -2.11 2.28 -4.68
C VAL A 167 -1.43 2.60 -3.35
N TYR A 168 -1.42 1.65 -2.41
CA TYR A 168 -0.71 1.83 -1.13
C TYR A 168 0.79 2.12 -1.30
N ASN A 169 1.45 1.38 -2.19
CA ASN A 169 2.86 1.56 -2.46
C ASN A 169 3.18 2.96 -3.01
N GLU A 170 2.28 3.57 -3.80
CA GLU A 170 2.48 4.95 -4.26
C GLU A 170 2.39 5.97 -3.11
N GLU A 171 1.56 5.73 -2.10
CA GLU A 171 1.52 6.59 -0.91
C GLU A 171 2.82 6.48 -0.09
N ILE A 172 3.32 5.25 0.08
CA ILE A 172 4.50 4.97 0.92
C ILE A 172 5.81 5.34 0.24
N TYR A 173 5.98 4.95 -1.03
CA TYR A 173 7.26 5.03 -1.73
C TYR A 173 7.36 6.21 -2.70
N SER A 174 6.23 6.65 -3.24
CA SER A 174 6.15 7.78 -4.18
C SER A 174 5.64 9.07 -3.53
N GLY A 175 5.25 9.01 -2.25
CA GLY A 175 4.84 10.18 -1.46
C GLY A 175 3.50 10.78 -1.89
N VAL A 176 2.62 9.98 -2.51
CA VAL A 176 1.27 10.42 -2.86
C VAL A 176 0.49 10.69 -1.57
N THR A 177 0.11 11.96 -1.37
CA THR A 177 -0.65 12.39 -0.19
C THR A 177 -2.04 12.92 -0.53
N ASP A 178 -2.28 13.23 -1.82
CA ASP A 178 -3.57 13.66 -2.33
C ASP A 178 -3.85 12.99 -3.69
N TRP A 179 -4.71 11.98 -3.68
CA TRP A 179 -5.11 11.29 -4.91
C TRP A 179 -5.96 12.17 -5.82
N ALA A 180 -6.69 13.15 -5.29
CA ALA A 180 -7.54 14.04 -6.10
C ALA A 180 -6.74 14.92 -7.07
N THR A 181 -5.44 15.12 -6.83
CA THR A 181 -4.54 15.88 -7.69
C THR A 181 -3.32 15.10 -8.19
N SER A 182 -3.20 13.82 -7.81
CA SER A 182 -2.06 12.96 -8.15
C SER A 182 -1.83 12.85 -9.67
N GLU A 183 -0.56 12.98 -10.08
CA GLU A 183 -0.10 12.79 -11.47
C GLU A 183 -0.12 11.32 -11.92
N PHE A 184 -0.22 10.40 -10.96
CA PHE A 184 -0.37 8.97 -11.20
C PHE A 184 -1.77 8.56 -11.64
N LEU A 185 -2.72 9.49 -11.74
CA LEU A 185 -4.06 9.21 -12.27
C LEU A 185 -4.32 9.99 -13.55
N THR A 186 -4.85 9.29 -14.56
CA THR A 186 -5.30 9.85 -15.85
C THR A 186 -6.82 9.90 -15.91
N SER A 187 -7.40 10.64 -16.85
CA SER A 187 -8.85 10.67 -17.11
C SER A 187 -9.12 10.83 -18.61
N GLY A 188 -10.29 10.37 -19.06
CA GLY A 188 -10.66 10.40 -20.47
C GLY A 188 -9.89 9.42 -21.34
N GLU A 189 -10.15 9.42 -22.65
CA GLU A 189 -9.35 8.65 -23.60
C GLU A 189 -7.90 9.19 -23.63
N ALA A 190 -6.94 8.32 -23.40
CA ALA A 190 -5.53 8.68 -23.42
C ALA A 190 -4.63 7.53 -23.90
N VAL A 191 -3.49 7.90 -24.48
CA VAL A 191 -2.35 7.00 -24.64
C VAL A 191 -1.37 7.31 -23.53
N VAL A 192 -1.18 6.38 -22.60
CA VAL A 192 -0.28 6.52 -21.46
C VAL A 192 0.94 5.63 -21.63
N THR A 193 2.03 6.01 -20.99
CA THR A 193 3.30 5.26 -21.03
C THR A 193 3.59 4.61 -19.68
N SER A 194 4.22 3.42 -19.69
CA SER A 194 4.64 2.74 -18.46
C SER A 194 5.50 3.63 -17.54
N LEU A 195 6.31 4.51 -18.13
CA LEU A 195 7.17 5.44 -17.38
C LEU A 195 6.38 6.51 -16.61
N GLN A 196 5.16 6.86 -17.06
CA GLN A 196 4.32 7.86 -16.38
C GLN A 196 3.95 7.41 -14.96
N PHE A 197 3.86 6.09 -14.76
CA PHE A 197 3.55 5.49 -13.46
C PHE A 197 4.79 4.85 -12.81
N GLY A 198 5.99 5.23 -13.25
CA GLY A 198 7.25 4.76 -12.65
C GLY A 198 7.67 3.32 -13.00
N TRP A 199 7.07 2.69 -14.01
CA TRP A 199 7.35 1.29 -14.34
C TRP A 199 8.48 1.13 -15.36
N ASN A 200 9.56 0.49 -14.92
CA ASN A 200 10.60 -0.05 -15.78
C ASN A 200 10.22 -1.46 -16.24
N ILE A 201 9.99 -1.63 -17.54
CA ILE A 201 9.55 -2.90 -18.12
C ILE A 201 10.77 -3.69 -18.58
N ASN A 202 10.95 -4.90 -18.06
CA ASN A 202 12.03 -5.79 -18.48
C ASN A 202 11.76 -6.33 -19.90
N PRO A 203 12.75 -6.38 -20.80
CA PRO A 203 12.62 -7.01 -22.10
C PRO A 203 12.29 -8.51 -22.07
N GLY A 204 11.44 -8.97 -22.99
CA GLY A 204 11.05 -10.37 -23.13
C GLY A 204 10.22 -10.96 -21.99
N ALA A 205 9.69 -10.13 -21.09
CA ALA A 205 8.89 -10.57 -19.94
C ALA A 205 7.38 -10.45 -20.20
N GLU A 206 6.61 -11.28 -19.49
CA GLU A 206 5.15 -11.31 -19.60
C GLU A 206 4.53 -10.42 -18.52
N TYR A 207 3.70 -9.48 -18.96
CA TYR A 207 2.98 -8.53 -18.14
C TYR A 207 1.48 -8.74 -18.25
N LYS A 208 0.76 -8.38 -17.18
CA LYS A 208 -0.69 -8.22 -17.17
C LYS A 208 -1.00 -6.79 -16.80
N ILE A 209 -1.26 -5.95 -17.79
CA ILE A 209 -1.54 -4.53 -17.58
C ILE A 209 -2.92 -4.42 -16.95
N LEU A 210 -3.03 -3.69 -15.85
CA LEU A 210 -4.27 -3.48 -15.11
C LEU A 210 -4.69 -2.01 -15.24
N VAL A 211 -5.97 -1.76 -15.46
CA VAL A 211 -6.56 -0.41 -15.47
C VAL A 211 -7.78 -0.42 -14.55
N PHE A 212 -7.80 0.51 -13.60
CA PHE A 212 -8.88 0.63 -12.62
C PHE A 212 -9.05 2.07 -12.15
N GLY A 213 -10.29 2.43 -11.82
CA GLY A 213 -10.63 3.73 -11.26
C GLY A 213 -10.12 3.89 -9.84
N VAL A 214 -9.72 5.12 -9.50
CA VAL A 214 -9.25 5.50 -8.16
C VAL A 214 -9.85 6.86 -7.81
N ASP A 215 -10.47 6.97 -6.64
CA ASP A 215 -11.06 8.23 -6.16
C ASP A 215 -10.03 9.15 -5.47
N GLY A 216 -10.50 10.31 -5.01
CA GLY A 216 -9.66 11.31 -4.33
C GLY A 216 -9.11 10.87 -2.97
N ASP A 217 -9.61 9.76 -2.41
CA ASP A 217 -9.13 9.17 -1.16
C ASP A 217 -8.17 7.99 -1.41
N GLY A 218 -7.90 7.63 -2.67
CA GLY A 218 -7.06 6.48 -3.01
C GLY A 218 -7.81 5.16 -2.97
N LEU A 219 -9.14 5.16 -3.06
CA LEU A 219 -9.91 3.91 -3.08
C LEU A 219 -10.15 3.46 -4.52
N VAL A 220 -9.98 2.17 -4.76
CA VAL A 220 -10.31 1.55 -6.06
C VAL A 220 -11.83 1.53 -6.25
N THR A 221 -12.30 2.17 -7.32
CA THR A 221 -13.72 2.46 -7.56
C THR A 221 -14.40 1.57 -8.59
N THR A 222 -13.65 0.99 -9.53
CA THR A 222 -14.20 0.20 -10.66
C THR A 222 -13.77 -1.26 -10.56
N GLU A 223 -14.44 -2.11 -11.34
CA GLU A 223 -13.84 -3.41 -11.72
C GLU A 223 -12.51 -3.19 -12.46
N ILE A 224 -11.58 -4.11 -12.30
CA ILE A 224 -10.25 -4.03 -12.94
C ILE A 224 -10.33 -4.58 -14.37
N ALA A 225 -9.99 -3.74 -15.35
CA ALA A 225 -9.79 -4.17 -16.73
C ALA A 225 -8.35 -4.63 -16.94
N THR A 226 -8.14 -5.65 -17.79
CA THR A 226 -6.81 -6.24 -17.98
C THR A 226 -6.48 -6.49 -19.45
N VAL A 227 -5.20 -6.37 -19.81
CA VAL A 227 -4.66 -6.88 -21.07
C VAL A 227 -3.31 -7.55 -20.85
N ASP A 228 -3.11 -8.73 -21.44
CA ASP A 228 -1.83 -9.42 -21.41
C ASP A 228 -0.89 -8.82 -22.46
N CYS A 229 0.38 -8.61 -22.08
CA CYS A 229 1.39 -8.04 -22.96
C CYS A 229 2.74 -8.74 -22.73
N THR A 230 3.31 -9.32 -23.78
CA THR A 230 4.71 -9.72 -23.78
C THR A 230 5.56 -8.54 -24.25
N SER A 231 6.52 -8.13 -23.45
CA SER A 231 7.43 -7.05 -23.83
C SER A 231 8.38 -7.50 -24.93
N ILE A 232 8.71 -6.62 -25.87
CA ILE A 232 9.64 -6.94 -26.97
C ILE A 232 11.04 -7.28 -26.43
N THR A 233 11.82 -8.08 -27.15
CA THR A 233 13.22 -8.36 -26.82
C THR A 233 14.15 -7.29 -27.39
N GLU A 234 15.38 -7.19 -26.85
CA GLU A 234 16.48 -6.45 -27.49
C GLU A 234 16.85 -6.99 -28.88
#